data_AF-A0A850YZM8-F1
#
_entry.id   AF-A0A850YZM8-F1
#
_cell.length_a   1.000
_cell.length_b   1.000
_cell.length_c   1.000
_cell.angle_alpha   90.00
_cell.angle_beta   90.00
_cell.angle_gamma   90.00
#
_symmetry.space_group_name_H-M   'P 1'
#
loop_
_entity.id
_entity.type
_entity.pdbx_description
1 polymer ?
#
loop_
_entity_poly.entity_id
_entity_poly.type
_entity_poly.pdbx_seq_one_letter_code
_entity_poly.pdbx_strand_id
1 'polypeptide(L)'
;MKLTDNVLRSFRVAKVFRENSDKINCFDFSPNGETVISSSDDDSIVLYDCQEGKPKRTLYSKKYGVDLIRYTHAANTVVYSSNKIDDTIRYLSLHDNKYIRYFPGHTKRVVALSMSPVDDTFISGSLDKTIRLWDLRSPNCQAGYKIHGLMHLQGKPVCSFDPEGLIFAAGVNSEMVKLYDLRSFDKGPFATFKMQYDRTCEWTGLKFSNDGKLILISTNGGFIRLIDAFKGAVLHTFGGYNNSKAVTLEASFTPDSQFIMIGSEDGKIHVWNGESGMKVAVLDGKHTGPITCLQFNPKFMTFASACSNMVREWALSSSE
;
A
#
# COMPACT_ATOMS: atom_id res chain seq x y z
N MET A 1 11.90 18.32 10.23
CA MET A 1 10.77 19.28 10.40
C MET A 1 9.60 18.50 10.97
N LYS A 2 8.90 19.00 11.99
CA LYS A 2 7.70 18.33 12.54
C LYS A 2 6.52 18.59 11.60
N LEU A 3 5.70 17.57 11.33
CA LEU A 3 4.43 17.77 10.64
C LEU A 3 3.46 18.48 11.57
N THR A 4 2.91 19.58 11.09
CA THR A 4 1.83 20.33 11.75
C THR A 4 0.73 20.56 10.74
N ASP A 5 -0.45 20.95 11.22
CA ASP A 5 -1.59 21.30 10.37
C ASP A 5 -1.21 22.33 9.29
N ASN A 6 -0.41 23.34 9.64
CA ASN A 6 0.03 24.37 8.71
C ASN A 6 0.98 23.80 7.65
N VAL A 7 1.92 22.93 8.06
CA VAL A 7 2.83 22.25 7.14
C VAL A 7 2.05 21.38 6.15
N LEU A 8 1.06 20.63 6.63
CA LEU A 8 0.20 19.81 5.76
C LEU A 8 -0.59 20.63 4.74
N ARG A 9 -1.10 21.80 5.15
CA ARG A 9 -1.80 22.74 4.25
C ARG A 9 -0.87 23.41 3.23
N SER A 10 0.45 23.40 3.47
CA SER A 10 1.44 24.02 2.59
C SER A 10 1.93 23.11 1.46
N PHE A 11 1.61 21.81 1.49
CA PHE A 11 2.00 20.91 0.39
C PHE A 11 1.39 21.34 -0.94
N ARG A 12 2.21 21.34 -1.98
CA ARG A 12 1.82 21.62 -3.37
C ARG A 12 2.41 20.57 -4.28
N VAL A 13 1.81 20.39 -5.44
CA VAL A 13 2.37 19.53 -6.48
C VAL A 13 3.69 20.15 -6.93
N ALA A 14 4.78 19.42 -6.74
CA ALA A 14 6.11 19.81 -7.20
C ALA A 14 6.41 19.20 -8.58
N LYS A 15 5.98 17.95 -8.81
CA LYS A 15 6.30 17.19 -10.02
C LYS A 15 5.10 16.41 -10.53
N VAL A 16 5.07 16.18 -11.84
CA VAL A 16 4.00 15.46 -12.53
C VAL A 16 4.61 14.52 -13.55
N PHE A 17 4.31 13.23 -13.43
CA PHE A 17 4.77 12.18 -14.31
C PHE A 17 3.59 11.62 -15.13
N ARG A 18 3.78 11.42 -16.43
CA ARG A 18 2.72 10.99 -17.39
C ARG A 18 3.17 9.86 -18.31
N GLU A 19 4.11 9.04 -17.87
CA GLU A 19 4.71 7.99 -18.72
C GLU A 19 3.80 6.78 -18.89
N ASN A 20 2.94 6.48 -17.91
CA ASN A 20 1.96 5.41 -18.01
C ASN A 20 0.85 5.84 -18.99
N SER A 21 0.49 4.97 -19.93
CA SER A 21 -0.59 5.21 -20.89
C SER A 21 -1.94 4.66 -20.42
N ASP A 22 -1.93 3.77 -19.42
CA ASP A 22 -3.13 3.19 -18.82
C ASP A 22 -3.11 3.31 -17.29
N LYS A 23 -4.06 2.66 -16.62
CA LYS A 23 -4.29 2.73 -15.19
C LYS A 23 -3.06 2.27 -14.38
N ILE A 24 -2.58 3.15 -13.50
CA ILE A 24 -1.61 2.86 -12.46
C ILE A 24 -2.31 2.06 -11.36
N ASN A 25 -1.83 0.85 -11.15
CA ASN A 25 -2.36 -0.09 -10.17
C ASN A 25 -1.70 0.07 -8.81
N CYS A 26 -0.42 0.39 -8.80
CA CYS A 26 0.35 0.53 -7.58
C CYS A 26 1.58 1.40 -7.79
N PHE A 27 2.07 2.01 -6.72
CA PHE A 27 3.42 2.54 -6.69
C PHE A 27 4.07 2.28 -5.33
N ASP A 28 5.38 2.42 -5.25
CA ASP A 28 6.14 2.34 -4.01
C ASP A 28 7.38 3.24 -4.06
N PHE A 29 7.82 3.73 -2.89
CA PHE A 29 9.07 4.47 -2.76
C PHE A 29 10.23 3.52 -2.49
N SER A 30 11.41 3.85 -3.02
CA SER A 30 12.62 3.13 -2.65
C SER A 30 12.94 3.34 -1.17
N PRO A 31 13.65 2.40 -0.51
CA PRO A 31 14.02 2.53 0.90
C PRO A 31 14.85 3.79 1.21
N ASN A 32 15.60 4.29 0.23
CA ASN A 32 16.35 5.54 0.33
C ASN A 32 15.53 6.79 -0.06
N GLY A 33 14.29 6.63 -0.52
CA GLY A 33 13.37 7.71 -0.89
C GLY A 33 13.70 8.45 -2.18
N GLU A 34 14.74 8.05 -2.90
CA GLU A 34 15.22 8.77 -4.09
C GLU A 34 14.40 8.47 -5.34
N THR A 35 13.67 7.35 -5.36
CA THR A 35 12.91 6.92 -6.54
C THR A 35 11.53 6.40 -6.17
N VAL A 36 10.57 6.60 -7.07
CA VAL A 36 9.24 5.97 -7.03
C VAL A 36 9.12 5.00 -8.19
N ILE A 37 8.53 3.83 -7.96
CA ILE A 37 8.15 2.91 -9.05
C ILE A 37 6.65 2.89 -9.21
N SER A 38 6.16 2.88 -10.44
CA SER A 38 4.77 2.56 -10.73
C SER A 38 4.64 1.23 -11.46
N SER A 39 3.51 0.55 -11.26
CA SER A 39 3.00 -0.53 -12.09
C SER A 39 1.68 -0.12 -12.74
N SER A 40 1.48 -0.48 -14.00
CA SER A 40 0.33 -0.05 -14.80
C SER A 40 -0.26 -1.17 -15.65
N ASP A 41 -1.54 -1.05 -15.99
CA ASP A 41 -2.27 -1.96 -16.89
C ASP A 41 -1.70 -1.96 -18.34
N ASP A 42 -0.85 -1.00 -18.69
CA ASP A 42 -0.08 -0.96 -19.95
C ASP A 42 1.18 -1.86 -19.95
N ASP A 43 1.31 -2.73 -18.93
CA ASP A 43 2.45 -3.63 -18.68
C ASP A 43 3.76 -2.96 -18.30
N SER A 44 3.78 -1.64 -18.11
CA SER A 44 5.00 -0.91 -17.77
C SER A 44 5.27 -0.91 -16.27
N ILE A 45 6.56 -0.98 -15.96
CA ILE A 45 7.14 -0.66 -14.67
C ILE A 45 8.00 0.59 -14.89
N VAL A 46 7.60 1.73 -14.34
CA VAL A 46 8.31 3.00 -14.55
C VAL A 46 8.99 3.43 -13.27
N LEU A 47 10.29 3.70 -13.34
CA LEU A 47 11.08 4.31 -12.28
C LEU A 47 11.14 5.81 -12.50
N TYR A 48 10.72 6.57 -11.51
CA TYR A 48 10.81 8.03 -11.46
C TYR A 48 11.87 8.46 -10.46
N ASP A 49 12.70 9.43 -10.86
CA ASP A 49 13.66 10.07 -9.98
C ASP A 49 12.99 11.22 -9.20
N CYS A 50 12.97 11.12 -7.87
CA CYS A 50 12.34 12.10 -6.98
C CYS A 50 13.19 13.36 -6.79
N GLN A 51 14.44 13.41 -7.24
CA GLN A 51 15.28 14.62 -7.19
C GLN A 51 15.18 15.39 -8.50
N GLU A 52 15.35 14.72 -9.64
CA GLU A 52 15.28 15.35 -10.96
C GLU A 52 13.84 15.55 -11.47
N GLY A 53 12.90 14.74 -11.00
CA GLY A 53 11.51 14.78 -11.49
C GLY A 53 11.37 14.27 -12.92
N LYS A 54 12.18 13.28 -13.29
CA LYS A 54 12.16 12.64 -14.61
C LYS A 54 12.03 11.12 -14.49
N PRO A 55 11.49 10.43 -15.52
CA PRO A 55 11.60 8.98 -15.59
C PRO A 55 13.06 8.59 -15.78
N LYS A 56 13.55 7.72 -14.88
CA LYS A 56 14.90 7.15 -14.94
C LYS A 56 14.95 5.94 -15.86
N ARG A 57 13.90 5.10 -15.83
CA ARG A 57 13.83 3.88 -16.62
C ARG A 57 12.40 3.38 -16.76
N THR A 58 12.09 2.79 -17.91
CA THR A 58 10.86 2.03 -18.13
C THR A 58 11.20 0.59 -18.48
N LEU A 59 10.61 -0.35 -17.76
CA LEU A 59 10.66 -1.79 -18.02
C LEU A 59 9.28 -2.27 -18.44
N TYR A 60 9.21 -3.40 -19.16
CA TYR A 60 7.93 -3.95 -19.60
C TYR A 60 7.82 -5.43 -19.27
N SER A 61 6.71 -5.81 -18.64
CA SER A 61 6.33 -7.19 -18.35
C SER A 61 5.25 -7.67 -19.33
N LYS A 62 5.39 -7.40 -20.64
CA LYS A 62 4.31 -7.60 -21.65
C LYS A 62 3.64 -8.97 -21.61
N LYS A 63 4.44 -10.01 -21.35
CA LYS A 63 3.96 -11.40 -21.32
C LYS A 63 3.07 -11.66 -20.11
N TYR A 64 3.42 -11.15 -18.93
CA TYR A 64 2.77 -11.54 -17.66
C TYR A 64 1.94 -10.41 -17.03
N GLY A 65 2.09 -9.19 -17.55
CA GLY A 65 1.58 -7.96 -16.97
C GLY A 65 2.23 -7.63 -15.63
N VAL A 66 1.72 -6.59 -14.97
CA VAL A 66 2.16 -6.12 -13.65
C VAL A 66 0.98 -5.44 -12.95
N ASP A 67 0.65 -5.87 -11.74
CA ASP A 67 -0.45 -5.30 -10.94
C ASP A 67 0.09 -4.59 -9.69
N LEU A 68 0.48 -5.33 -8.66
CA LEU A 68 1.10 -4.77 -7.47
C LEU A 68 2.61 -4.78 -7.61
N ILE A 69 3.27 -3.78 -7.04
CA ILE A 69 4.73 -3.68 -7.05
C ILE A 69 5.25 -3.10 -5.73
N ARG A 70 6.33 -3.66 -5.20
CA ARG A 70 7.01 -3.18 -4.00
C ARG A 70 8.52 -3.21 -4.19
N TYR A 71 9.20 -2.20 -3.67
CA TYR A 71 10.63 -2.27 -3.48
C TYR A 71 10.97 -3.29 -2.42
N THR A 72 12.07 -4.01 -2.63
CA THR A 72 12.73 -4.73 -1.53
C THR A 72 13.65 -3.79 -0.75
N HIS A 73 14.37 -4.29 0.26
CA HIS A 73 15.37 -3.52 1.00
C HIS A 73 16.53 -2.99 0.14
N ALA A 74 16.81 -3.64 -0.99
CA ALA A 74 17.72 -3.12 -2.00
C ALA A 74 16.97 -2.20 -2.98
N ALA A 75 17.48 -0.98 -3.15
CA ALA A 75 16.88 0.05 -4.02
C ALA A 75 16.85 -0.31 -5.52
N ASN A 76 17.52 -1.37 -5.95
CA ASN A 76 17.58 -1.81 -7.34
C ASN A 76 16.77 -3.08 -7.61
N THR A 77 15.99 -3.58 -6.64
CA THR A 77 15.21 -4.80 -6.83
C THR A 77 13.79 -4.65 -6.30
N VAL A 78 12.84 -5.32 -6.96
CA VAL A 78 11.41 -5.21 -6.68
C VAL A 78 10.74 -6.57 -6.73
N VAL A 79 9.68 -6.73 -5.96
CA VAL A 79 8.72 -7.82 -6.13
C VAL A 79 7.44 -7.28 -6.73
N TYR A 80 6.85 -8.01 -7.67
CA TYR A 80 5.58 -7.63 -8.28
C TYR A 80 4.67 -8.82 -8.56
N SER A 81 3.36 -8.59 -8.58
CA SER A 81 2.37 -9.60 -8.98
C SER A 81 2.03 -9.52 -10.46
N SER A 82 1.92 -10.68 -11.09
CA SER A 82 1.44 -10.83 -12.47
C SER A 82 -0.09 -10.74 -12.53
N ASN A 83 -0.66 -10.32 -13.66
CA ASN A 83 -2.10 -10.19 -13.85
C ASN A 83 -2.64 -10.63 -15.22
N LYS A 84 -1.81 -11.21 -16.10
CA LYS A 84 -2.21 -11.70 -17.43
C LYS A 84 -2.26 -13.22 -17.54
N ILE A 85 -1.09 -13.87 -17.55
CA ILE A 85 -0.98 -15.31 -17.84
C ILE A 85 -1.11 -16.15 -16.58
N ASP A 86 -0.48 -15.70 -15.49
CA ASP A 86 -0.45 -16.40 -14.22
C ASP A 86 -0.53 -15.41 -13.07
N ASP A 87 -0.79 -15.93 -11.87
CA ASP A 87 -0.85 -15.15 -10.62
C ASP A 87 0.47 -15.22 -9.84
N THR A 88 1.56 -15.52 -10.54
CA THR A 88 2.90 -15.67 -9.97
C THR A 88 3.46 -14.32 -9.54
N ILE A 89 4.07 -14.28 -8.36
CA ILE A 89 4.84 -13.12 -7.89
C ILE A 89 6.28 -13.25 -8.39
N ARG A 90 6.85 -12.16 -8.88
CA ARG A 90 8.15 -12.14 -9.56
C ARG A 90 9.10 -11.19 -8.84
N TYR A 91 10.33 -11.64 -8.59
CA TYR A 91 11.43 -10.83 -8.05
C TYR A 91 12.32 -10.39 -9.21
N LEU A 92 12.43 -9.08 -9.42
CA LEU A 92 13.06 -8.47 -10.58
C LEU A 92 14.19 -7.53 -10.16
N SER A 93 15.33 -7.64 -10.85
CA SER A 93 16.38 -6.64 -10.82
C SER A 93 16.06 -5.51 -11.80
N LEU A 94 15.99 -4.29 -11.28
CA LEU A 94 15.75 -3.08 -12.05
C LEU A 94 16.99 -2.61 -12.83
N HIS A 95 18.19 -3.04 -12.39
CA HIS A 95 19.45 -2.64 -13.01
C HIS A 95 19.72 -3.36 -14.34
N ASP A 96 19.48 -4.68 -14.41
CA ASP A 96 19.74 -5.48 -15.60
C ASP A 96 18.48 -6.10 -16.22
N ASN A 97 17.30 -5.79 -15.68
CA ASN A 97 16.00 -6.31 -16.13
C ASN A 97 15.96 -7.85 -16.15
N LYS A 98 16.57 -8.49 -15.15
CA LYS A 98 16.54 -9.95 -15.01
C LYS A 98 15.66 -10.37 -13.84
N TYR A 99 14.88 -11.41 -14.08
CA TYR A 99 14.17 -12.10 -13.02
C TYR A 99 15.18 -12.82 -12.14
N ILE A 100 15.26 -12.40 -10.89
CA ILE A 100 16.07 -13.04 -9.85
C ILE A 100 15.34 -14.30 -9.38
N ARG A 101 14.01 -14.24 -9.27
CA ARG A 101 13.19 -15.33 -8.74
C ARG A 101 11.72 -15.24 -9.14
N TYR A 102 11.04 -16.38 -8.99
CA TYR A 102 9.60 -16.52 -9.09
C TYR A 102 9.06 -17.18 -7.82
N PHE A 103 7.88 -16.75 -7.39
CA PHE A 103 7.16 -17.32 -6.25
C PHE A 103 5.81 -17.87 -6.74
N PRO A 104 5.81 -19.07 -7.34
CA PRO A 104 4.59 -19.71 -7.78
C PRO A 104 3.79 -20.22 -6.58
N GLY A 105 2.47 -20.20 -6.70
CA GLY A 105 1.61 -20.91 -5.74
C GLY A 105 0.23 -20.32 -5.54
N HIS A 106 0.06 -19.01 -5.72
CA HIS A 106 -1.29 -18.43 -5.79
C HIS A 106 -2.00 -18.92 -7.05
N THR A 107 -3.31 -19.20 -6.91
CA THR A 107 -4.14 -19.75 -8.01
C THR A 107 -5.17 -18.76 -8.53
N LYS A 108 -5.18 -17.55 -7.97
CA LYS A 108 -5.95 -16.38 -8.42
C LYS A 108 -5.17 -15.10 -8.13
N ARG A 109 -5.66 -13.98 -8.67
CA ARG A 109 -5.04 -12.66 -8.59
C ARG A 109 -4.59 -12.29 -7.19
N VAL A 110 -3.34 -11.86 -7.09
CA VAL A 110 -2.75 -11.28 -5.88
C VAL A 110 -3.22 -9.83 -5.76
N VAL A 111 -3.86 -9.51 -4.64
CA VAL A 111 -4.54 -8.23 -4.39
C VAL A 111 -3.99 -7.46 -3.18
N ALA A 112 -3.05 -8.05 -2.44
CA ALA A 112 -2.26 -7.36 -1.42
C ALA A 112 -0.81 -7.84 -1.50
N LEU A 113 0.14 -6.92 -1.32
CA LEU A 113 1.58 -7.20 -1.31
C LEU A 113 2.26 -6.24 -0.33
N SER A 114 3.01 -6.79 0.62
CA SER A 114 3.73 -6.03 1.65
C SER A 114 5.08 -6.65 1.91
N MET A 115 6.16 -5.89 1.75
CA MET A 115 7.47 -6.29 2.25
C MET A 115 7.53 -6.18 3.77
N SER A 116 8.29 -7.06 4.41
CA SER A 116 8.71 -6.90 5.80
C SER A 116 9.61 -5.67 5.92
N PRO A 117 9.49 -4.86 6.99
CA PRO A 117 10.36 -3.71 7.19
C PRO A 117 11.77 -4.07 7.70
N VAL A 118 11.98 -5.30 8.18
CA VAL A 118 13.22 -5.69 8.87
C VAL A 118 14.06 -6.72 8.13
N ASP A 119 13.44 -7.58 7.33
CA ASP A 119 14.12 -8.69 6.68
C ASP A 119 13.61 -8.93 5.25
N ASP A 120 14.29 -9.83 4.53
CA ASP A 120 13.98 -10.19 3.14
C ASP A 120 12.73 -11.08 3.00
N THR A 121 11.75 -10.94 3.91
CA THR A 121 10.46 -11.63 3.82
C THR A 121 9.37 -10.69 3.30
N PHE A 122 8.30 -11.26 2.75
CA PHE A 122 7.15 -10.50 2.31
C PHE A 122 5.86 -11.30 2.38
N ILE A 123 4.74 -10.60 2.49
CA ILE A 123 3.40 -11.18 2.55
C ILE A 123 2.63 -10.80 1.28
N SER A 124 1.87 -11.76 0.77
CA SER A 124 0.90 -11.54 -0.30
C SER A 124 -0.48 -12.05 0.09
N GLY A 125 -1.53 -11.33 -0.32
CA GLY A 125 -2.93 -11.76 -0.21
C GLY A 125 -3.55 -11.94 -1.60
N SER A 126 -4.33 -12.99 -1.81
CA SER A 126 -4.93 -13.32 -3.12
C SER A 126 -6.42 -13.64 -3.05
N LEU A 127 -7.12 -13.42 -4.16
CA LEU A 127 -8.50 -13.85 -4.37
C LEU A 127 -8.69 -15.38 -4.32
N ASP A 128 -7.61 -16.15 -4.26
CA ASP A 128 -7.64 -17.59 -3.96
C ASP A 128 -8.00 -17.88 -2.50
N LYS A 129 -8.32 -16.82 -1.75
CA LYS A 129 -8.68 -16.84 -0.33
C LYS A 129 -7.48 -17.30 0.48
N THR A 130 -6.29 -16.81 0.16
CA THR A 130 -5.08 -17.10 0.92
C THR A 130 -4.25 -15.84 1.12
N ILE A 131 -3.63 -15.74 2.28
CA ILE A 131 -2.46 -14.90 2.48
C ILE A 131 -1.25 -15.86 2.53
N ARG A 132 -0.07 -15.43 2.09
CA ARG A 132 1.15 -16.25 2.07
C ARG A 132 2.34 -15.42 2.50
N LEU A 133 3.26 -16.05 3.23
CA LEU A 133 4.54 -15.48 3.65
C LEU A 133 5.65 -16.10 2.80
N TRP A 134 6.54 -15.27 2.31
CA TRP A 134 7.61 -15.64 1.40
C TRP A 134 8.94 -15.07 1.90
N ASP A 135 10.04 -15.64 1.43
CA ASP A 135 11.38 -15.10 1.65
C ASP A 135 12.07 -14.99 0.29
N LEU A 136 12.66 -13.84 0.00
CA LEU A 136 13.37 -13.58 -1.25
C LEU A 136 14.49 -14.60 -1.51
N ARG A 137 15.04 -15.21 -0.44
CA ARG A 137 16.12 -16.20 -0.43
C ARG A 137 15.64 -17.63 -0.65
N SER A 138 14.33 -17.91 -0.71
CA SER A 138 13.78 -19.20 -1.19
C SER A 138 12.66 -19.04 -2.23
N PRO A 139 12.63 -19.81 -3.35
CA PRO A 139 11.47 -19.81 -4.24
C PRO A 139 10.26 -20.52 -3.61
N ASN A 140 10.53 -21.41 -2.64
CA ASN A 140 9.51 -22.08 -1.86
C ASN A 140 9.07 -21.17 -0.73
N CYS A 141 7.76 -21.18 -0.46
CA CYS A 141 7.19 -20.67 0.80
C CYS A 141 7.94 -21.31 2.00
N GLN A 142 8.51 -20.50 2.90
CA GLN A 142 9.59 -20.93 3.80
C GLN A 142 9.20 -21.91 4.92
N ALA A 143 7.94 -21.96 5.32
CA ALA A 143 7.51 -22.90 6.34
C ALA A 143 6.63 -24.01 5.72
N GLY A 144 7.23 -25.19 5.59
CA GLY A 144 6.60 -26.46 5.30
C GLY A 144 5.85 -27.04 6.51
N TYR A 145 4.86 -26.32 7.02
CA TYR A 145 3.66 -26.94 7.58
C TYR A 145 2.50 -26.46 6.72
N LYS A 146 2.13 -27.27 5.72
CA LYS A 146 0.98 -27.11 4.80
C LYS A 146 0.15 -25.83 5.02
N ILE A 147 0.66 -24.67 4.58
CA ILE A 147 -0.06 -23.39 4.68
C ILE A 147 -1.05 -23.31 3.52
N HIS A 148 -2.07 -24.20 3.53
CA HIS A 148 -3.24 -24.09 2.66
C HIS A 148 -4.11 -22.94 3.19
N GLY A 149 -3.84 -21.73 2.73
CA GLY A 149 -4.74 -20.62 2.98
C GLY A 149 -4.71 -20.11 4.40
N LEU A 150 -4.03 -18.99 4.58
CA LEU A 150 -4.06 -18.20 5.82
C LEU A 150 -5.46 -17.86 6.35
N MET A 151 -6.51 -18.15 5.59
CA MET A 151 -7.88 -18.39 6.01
C MET A 151 -8.68 -18.59 4.73
N HIS A 152 -9.72 -19.43 4.70
CA HIS A 152 -10.75 -19.26 3.68
C HIS A 152 -11.49 -17.94 3.92
N LEU A 153 -10.92 -16.85 3.44
CA LEU A 153 -11.52 -15.53 3.43
C LEU A 153 -12.67 -15.53 2.43
N GLN A 154 -13.85 -15.10 2.83
CA GLN A 154 -14.97 -14.87 1.92
C GLN A 154 -14.82 -13.52 1.17
N GLY A 155 -14.01 -12.58 1.69
CA GLY A 155 -13.75 -11.27 1.07
C GLY A 155 -12.32 -11.07 0.55
N LYS A 156 -12.06 -9.90 -0.05
CA LYS A 156 -10.73 -9.49 -0.55
C LYS A 156 -9.71 -9.45 0.61
N PRO A 157 -8.60 -10.22 0.57
CA PRO A 157 -7.57 -10.13 1.60
C PRO A 157 -6.85 -8.78 1.56
N VAL A 158 -6.63 -8.23 2.75
CA VAL A 158 -5.71 -7.11 2.99
C VAL A 158 -4.77 -7.49 4.13
N CYS A 159 -3.51 -7.06 4.07
CA CYS A 159 -2.51 -7.40 5.08
C CYS A 159 -1.40 -6.36 5.15
N SER A 160 -0.77 -6.25 6.32
CA SER A 160 0.39 -5.39 6.55
C SER A 160 1.20 -5.88 7.76
N PHE A 161 2.51 -5.74 7.70
CA PHE A 161 3.42 -5.94 8.83
C PHE A 161 3.37 -4.77 9.81
N ASP A 162 3.66 -5.04 11.08
CA ASP A 162 4.01 -3.98 12.02
C ASP A 162 5.41 -3.42 11.71
N PRO A 163 5.77 -2.24 12.25
CA PRO A 163 7.06 -1.60 11.97
C PRO A 163 8.28 -2.42 12.38
N GLU A 164 8.16 -3.26 13.41
CA GLU A 164 9.26 -4.13 13.87
C GLU A 164 9.33 -5.45 13.07
N GLY A 165 8.35 -5.70 12.19
CA GLY A 165 8.26 -6.92 11.40
C GLY A 165 8.25 -8.19 12.24
N LEU A 166 7.65 -8.14 13.44
CA LEU A 166 7.48 -9.28 14.34
C LEU A 166 6.08 -9.87 14.23
N ILE A 167 5.10 -9.03 13.87
CA ILE A 167 3.72 -9.42 13.70
C ILE A 167 3.20 -8.95 12.35
N PHE A 168 2.06 -9.49 11.94
CA PHE A 168 1.30 -8.91 10.86
C PHE A 168 -0.19 -8.97 11.14
N ALA A 169 -0.91 -8.04 10.53
CA ALA A 169 -2.35 -7.97 10.55
C ALA A 169 -2.92 -8.49 9.23
N ALA A 170 -3.99 -9.25 9.31
CA ALA A 170 -4.79 -9.70 8.19
C ALA A 170 -6.24 -9.24 8.35
N GLY A 171 -6.79 -8.62 7.31
CA GLY A 171 -8.21 -8.31 7.20
C GLY A 171 -9.00 -9.51 6.68
N VAL A 172 -10.04 -9.88 7.40
CA VAL A 172 -10.86 -11.06 7.15
C VAL A 172 -12.30 -10.66 6.91
N ASN A 173 -12.82 -11.04 5.73
CA ASN A 173 -14.21 -10.79 5.29
C ASN A 173 -14.64 -9.31 5.32
N SER A 174 -13.69 -8.37 5.36
CA SER A 174 -14.00 -6.95 5.62
C SER A 174 -14.72 -6.71 6.96
N GLU A 175 -14.52 -7.60 7.94
CA GLU A 175 -15.21 -7.60 9.23
C GLU A 175 -14.26 -7.74 10.41
N MET A 176 -13.12 -8.42 10.24
CA MET A 176 -12.20 -8.69 11.34
C MET A 176 -10.78 -8.35 10.99
N VAL A 177 -10.06 -7.73 11.92
CA VAL A 177 -8.59 -7.70 11.89
C VAL A 177 -8.09 -8.84 12.74
N LYS A 178 -7.18 -9.65 12.21
CA LYS A 178 -6.51 -10.72 12.95
C LYS A 178 -5.02 -10.48 12.99
N LEU A 179 -4.44 -10.56 14.18
CA LEU A 179 -3.00 -10.35 14.39
C LEU A 179 -2.30 -11.68 14.61
N TYR A 180 -1.15 -11.83 13.98
CA TYR A 180 -0.34 -13.04 14.01
C TYR A 180 1.09 -12.72 14.42
N ASP A 181 1.66 -13.58 15.26
CA ASP A 181 3.09 -13.58 15.56
C ASP A 181 3.80 -14.39 14.47
N LEU A 182 4.81 -13.82 13.83
CA LEU A 182 5.57 -14.52 12.78
C LEU A 182 6.33 -15.74 13.31
N ARG A 183 6.79 -15.70 14.56
CA ARG A 183 7.57 -16.77 15.19
C ARG A 183 6.70 -17.92 15.67
N SER A 184 5.43 -17.65 15.97
CA SER A 184 4.45 -18.62 16.45
C SER A 184 3.21 -18.67 15.55
N PHE A 185 3.43 -18.55 14.23
CA PHE A 185 2.35 -18.42 13.26
C PHE A 185 1.42 -19.64 13.23
N ASP A 186 1.98 -20.83 13.46
CA ASP A 186 1.29 -22.11 13.57
C ASP A 186 0.20 -22.14 14.65
N LYS A 187 0.31 -21.27 15.67
CA LYS A 187 -0.69 -21.13 16.73
C LYS A 187 -1.93 -20.33 16.28
N GLY A 188 -1.90 -19.78 15.08
CA GLY A 188 -2.96 -18.92 14.56
C GLY A 188 -2.93 -17.51 15.16
N PRO A 189 -4.02 -16.75 15.03
CA PRO A 189 -4.05 -15.35 15.45
C PRO A 189 -4.07 -15.24 16.98
N PHE A 190 -3.17 -14.45 17.55
CA PHE A 190 -3.16 -14.20 19.00
C PHE A 190 -4.19 -13.13 19.40
N ALA A 191 -4.64 -12.29 18.46
CA ALA A 191 -5.70 -11.32 18.68
C ALA A 191 -6.66 -11.26 17.47
N THR A 192 -7.94 -11.00 17.75
CA THR A 192 -8.97 -10.79 16.73
C THR A 192 -9.86 -9.62 17.13
N PHE A 193 -9.93 -8.61 16.28
CA PHE A 193 -10.76 -7.42 16.47
C PHE A 193 -11.92 -7.45 15.49
N LYS A 194 -13.15 -7.50 16.00
CA LYS A 194 -14.37 -7.45 15.18
C LYS A 194 -14.77 -6.00 14.94
N MET A 195 -14.86 -5.63 13.67
CA MET A 195 -15.34 -4.33 13.23
C MET A 195 -16.82 -4.43 12.88
N GLN A 196 -17.66 -3.70 13.59
CA GLN A 196 -19.07 -3.57 13.24
C GLN A 196 -19.25 -2.41 12.27
N TYR A 197 -19.94 -2.64 11.14
CA TYR A 197 -20.28 -1.61 10.17
C TYR A 197 -21.79 -1.55 10.00
N ASP A 198 -22.33 -0.34 9.94
CA ASP A 198 -23.75 -0.13 9.64
C ASP A 198 -24.08 -0.39 8.17
N ARG A 199 -23.06 -0.40 7.30
CA ARG A 199 -23.17 -0.61 5.85
C ARG A 199 -22.12 -1.61 5.38
N THR A 200 -22.50 -2.45 4.44
CA THR A 200 -21.57 -3.38 3.77
C THR A 200 -20.53 -2.58 2.97
N CYS A 201 -19.25 -2.86 3.21
CA CYS A 201 -18.14 -2.29 2.46
C CYS A 201 -17.00 -3.32 2.35
N GLU A 202 -16.16 -3.18 1.34
CA GLU A 202 -14.97 -4.01 1.18
C GLU A 202 -13.75 -3.28 1.69
N TRP A 203 -12.86 -3.99 2.38
CA TRP A 203 -11.57 -3.43 2.78
C TRP A 203 -10.63 -3.42 1.58
N THR A 204 -10.04 -2.25 1.32
CA THR A 204 -9.15 -2.02 0.18
C THR A 204 -7.69 -2.04 0.59
N GLY A 205 -7.40 -1.78 1.87
CA GLY A 205 -6.06 -1.78 2.42
C GLY A 205 -6.06 -1.83 3.94
N LEU A 206 -4.93 -2.25 4.50
CA LEU A 206 -4.67 -2.29 5.93
C LEU A 206 -3.23 -1.85 6.14
N LYS A 207 -2.96 -0.92 7.06
CA LYS A 207 -1.61 -0.45 7.38
C LYS A 207 -1.44 -0.25 8.88
N PHE A 208 -0.29 -0.64 9.43
CA PHE A 208 0.13 -0.17 10.74
C PHE A 208 0.65 1.28 10.67
N SER A 209 0.51 2.01 11.77
CA SER A 209 1.27 3.24 11.98
C SER A 209 2.75 2.92 12.18
N ASN A 210 3.63 3.89 11.87
CA ASN A 210 5.08 3.70 12.00
C ASN A 210 5.55 3.52 13.45
N ASP A 211 4.74 3.90 14.43
CA ASP A 211 4.99 3.64 15.85
C ASP A 211 4.34 2.33 16.35
N GLY A 212 3.66 1.59 15.47
CA GLY A 212 3.03 0.29 15.74
C GLY A 212 1.76 0.35 16.60
N LYS A 213 1.33 1.55 17.04
CA LYS A 213 0.22 1.69 17.99
C LYS A 213 -1.16 1.69 17.36
N LEU A 214 -1.24 1.95 16.06
CA LEU A 214 -2.49 2.14 15.34
C LEU A 214 -2.55 1.23 14.12
N ILE A 215 -3.77 0.85 13.75
CA ILE A 215 -4.06 0.19 12.47
C ILE A 215 -5.07 1.06 11.71
N LEU A 216 -4.75 1.35 10.45
CA LEU A 216 -5.61 2.03 9.51
C LEU A 216 -6.24 1.02 8.56
N ILE A 217 -7.57 1.04 8.48
CA ILE A 217 -8.38 0.22 7.58
C ILE A 217 -8.94 1.13 6.49
N SER A 218 -8.50 0.89 5.26
CA SER A 218 -9.05 1.55 4.05
C SER A 218 -10.23 0.75 3.54
N THR A 219 -11.29 1.42 3.07
CA THR A 219 -12.46 0.78 2.49
C THR A 219 -12.78 1.35 1.11
N ASN A 220 -13.53 0.61 0.31
CA ASN A 220 -14.13 1.13 -0.92
C ASN A 220 -15.37 2.00 -0.64
N GLY A 221 -15.77 2.19 0.62
CA GLY A 221 -16.83 3.10 1.00
C GLY A 221 -16.37 4.55 1.09
N GLY A 222 -17.28 5.41 1.57
CA GLY A 222 -17.01 6.82 1.87
C GLY A 222 -16.40 7.05 3.26
N PHE A 223 -15.80 6.02 3.87
CA PHE A 223 -15.11 6.14 5.15
C PHE A 223 -13.90 5.20 5.29
N ILE A 224 -12.97 5.57 6.17
CA ILE A 224 -11.86 4.74 6.64
C ILE A 224 -11.86 4.71 8.16
N ARG A 225 -11.23 3.70 8.77
CA ARG A 225 -11.17 3.55 10.23
C ARG A 225 -9.76 3.53 10.76
N LEU A 226 -9.57 4.20 11.87
CA LEU A 226 -8.37 4.14 12.68
C LEU A 226 -8.69 3.41 13.98
N ILE A 227 -7.93 2.36 14.28
CA ILE A 227 -8.13 1.55 15.48
C ILE A 227 -6.83 1.46 16.29
N ASP A 228 -6.98 1.25 17.60
CA ASP A 228 -5.88 0.90 18.50
C ASP A 228 -5.38 -0.51 18.18
N ALA A 229 -4.08 -0.66 17.93
CA ALA A 229 -3.47 -1.93 17.51
C ALA A 229 -3.43 -2.99 18.63
N PHE A 230 -3.49 -2.58 19.90
CA PHE A 230 -3.41 -3.48 21.04
C PHE A 230 -4.80 -3.92 21.53
N LYS A 231 -5.76 -2.99 21.52
CA LYS A 231 -7.11 -3.21 22.05
C LYS A 231 -8.16 -3.47 20.97
N GLY A 232 -7.88 -3.10 19.71
CA GLY A 232 -8.85 -3.16 18.63
C GLY A 232 -9.99 -2.16 18.74
N ALA A 233 -9.88 -1.18 19.63
CA ALA A 233 -10.90 -0.14 19.81
C ALA A 233 -10.88 0.82 18.62
N VAL A 234 -12.05 1.15 18.07
CA VAL A 234 -12.17 2.17 17.04
C VAL A 234 -11.94 3.54 17.68
N LEU A 235 -10.88 4.22 17.26
CA LEU A 235 -10.55 5.57 17.73
C LEU A 235 -11.29 6.60 16.89
N HIS A 236 -11.20 6.48 15.57
CA HIS A 236 -11.81 7.40 14.62
C HIS A 236 -12.39 6.67 13.42
N THR A 237 -13.50 7.22 12.89
CA THR A 237 -14.03 6.89 11.57
C THR A 237 -14.00 8.16 10.73
N PHE A 238 -13.12 8.21 9.74
CA PHE A 238 -12.94 9.38 8.89
C PHE A 238 -13.82 9.26 7.65
N GLY A 239 -14.63 10.29 7.37
CA GLY A 239 -15.49 10.35 6.19
C GLY A 239 -15.55 11.77 5.61
N GLY A 240 -16.46 12.00 4.65
CA GLY A 240 -16.60 13.30 3.99
C GLY A 240 -15.56 13.53 2.89
N TYR A 241 -15.04 12.46 2.30
CA TYR A 241 -14.39 12.44 0.99
C TYR A 241 -15.32 11.77 -0.03
N ASN A 242 -15.19 12.07 -1.32
CA ASN A 242 -16.06 11.48 -2.33
C ASN A 242 -15.57 10.08 -2.71
N ASN A 243 -16.45 9.09 -2.60
CA ASN A 243 -16.23 7.74 -3.13
C ASN A 243 -17.56 7.05 -3.49
N SER A 244 -18.43 7.80 -4.17
CA SER A 244 -19.76 7.34 -4.59
C SER A 244 -19.75 6.10 -5.48
N LYS A 245 -18.70 5.93 -6.31
CA LYS A 245 -18.55 4.79 -7.23
C LYS A 245 -17.90 3.56 -6.58
N ALA A 246 -17.67 3.61 -5.27
CA ALA A 246 -16.99 2.57 -4.51
C ALA A 246 -15.64 2.15 -5.10
N VAL A 247 -14.83 3.15 -5.48
CA VAL A 247 -13.49 2.93 -6.04
C VAL A 247 -12.57 2.40 -4.95
N THR A 248 -11.62 1.55 -5.33
CA THR A 248 -10.53 1.14 -4.45
C THR A 248 -9.59 2.33 -4.24
N LEU A 249 -9.67 2.93 -3.05
CA LEU A 249 -8.79 4.01 -2.60
C LEU A 249 -7.84 3.47 -1.54
N GLU A 250 -6.62 3.98 -1.52
CA GLU A 250 -5.61 3.68 -0.52
C GLU A 250 -5.41 4.89 0.42
N ALA A 251 -5.45 4.63 1.73
CA ALA A 251 -5.08 5.59 2.75
C ALA A 251 -3.68 5.31 3.30
N SER A 252 -3.01 6.35 3.79
CA SER A 252 -1.67 6.25 4.36
C SER A 252 -1.53 7.14 5.59
N PHE A 253 -0.68 6.70 6.52
CA PHE A 253 -0.17 7.56 7.58
C PHE A 253 0.88 8.54 7.04
N THR A 254 1.03 9.66 7.73
CA THR A 254 2.27 10.43 7.73
C THR A 254 3.40 9.66 8.41
N PRO A 255 4.68 9.98 8.13
CA PRO A 255 5.82 9.27 8.72
C PRO A 255 5.89 9.31 10.25
N ASP A 256 5.31 10.34 10.87
CA ASP A 256 5.23 10.51 12.32
C ASP A 256 3.98 9.87 12.96
N SER A 257 3.16 9.17 12.16
CA SER A 257 1.91 8.52 12.57
C SER A 257 0.80 9.46 13.06
N GLN A 258 0.97 10.78 12.93
CA GLN A 258 0.03 11.76 13.51
C GLN A 258 -1.15 12.08 12.59
N PHE A 259 -1.01 11.90 11.28
CA PHE A 259 -2.04 12.27 10.31
C PHE A 259 -2.34 11.13 9.35
N ILE A 260 -3.59 11.10 8.90
CA ILE A 260 -4.10 10.12 7.96
C ILE A 260 -4.47 10.87 6.69
N MET A 261 -3.99 10.36 5.56
CA MET A 261 -4.34 10.90 4.24
C MET A 261 -5.05 9.85 3.41
N ILE A 262 -6.01 10.28 2.59
CA ILE A 262 -6.65 9.43 1.59
C ILE A 262 -6.90 10.21 0.30
N GLY A 263 -6.78 9.52 -0.83
CA GLY A 263 -7.31 9.99 -2.10
C GLY A 263 -8.84 10.04 -2.13
N SER A 264 -9.40 10.73 -3.12
CA SER A 264 -10.84 10.85 -3.34
C SER A 264 -11.16 10.66 -4.81
N GLU A 265 -12.39 10.25 -5.09
CA GLU A 265 -12.93 10.10 -6.45
C GLU A 265 -12.90 11.42 -7.24
N ASP A 266 -12.97 12.56 -6.54
CA ASP A 266 -12.93 13.90 -7.13
C ASP A 266 -11.51 14.45 -7.37
N GLY A 267 -10.47 13.61 -7.27
CA GLY A 267 -9.09 14.00 -7.56
C GLY A 267 -8.42 14.83 -6.46
N LYS A 268 -8.99 14.86 -5.26
CA LYS A 268 -8.42 15.55 -4.08
C LYS A 268 -7.88 14.56 -3.06
N ILE A 269 -6.99 15.07 -2.21
CA ILE A 269 -6.47 14.33 -1.05
C ILE A 269 -7.04 14.97 0.20
N HIS A 270 -7.61 14.16 1.07
CA HIS A 270 -8.12 14.61 2.35
C HIS A 270 -7.20 14.15 3.47
N VAL A 271 -6.99 15.03 4.44
CA VAL A 271 -6.08 14.81 5.56
C VAL A 271 -6.79 15.04 6.87
N TRP A 272 -6.63 14.14 7.83
CA TRP A 272 -7.13 14.25 9.19
C TRP A 272 -6.02 14.10 10.21
N ASN A 273 -6.20 14.71 11.38
CA ASN A 273 -5.39 14.46 12.55
C ASN A 273 -5.86 13.15 13.22
N GLY A 274 -4.94 12.24 13.46
CA GLY A 274 -5.20 10.91 14.00
C GLY A 274 -5.54 10.89 15.49
N GLU A 275 -5.16 11.93 16.24
CA GLU A 275 -5.49 12.06 17.67
C GLU A 275 -6.86 12.72 17.85
N SER A 276 -7.06 13.89 17.24
CA SER A 276 -8.29 14.68 17.44
C SER A 276 -9.47 14.24 16.57
N GLY A 277 -9.22 13.50 15.49
CA GLY A 277 -10.26 13.12 14.54
C GLY A 277 -10.60 14.22 13.50
N MET A 278 -10.02 15.42 13.66
CA MET A 278 -10.42 16.60 12.91
C MET A 278 -9.81 16.63 11.51
N LYS A 279 -10.59 17.11 10.53
CA LYS A 279 -10.13 17.30 9.16
C LYS A 279 -9.18 18.50 9.09
N VAL A 280 -7.95 18.24 8.65
CA VAL A 280 -6.86 19.22 8.60
C VAL A 280 -6.78 19.89 7.25
N ALA A 281 -6.82 19.13 6.16
CA ALA A 281 -6.63 19.70 4.82
C ALA A 281 -7.43 18.99 3.74
N VAL A 282 -7.67 19.71 2.65
CA VAL A 282 -8.07 19.16 1.36
C VAL A 282 -7.10 19.69 0.33
N LEU A 283 -6.25 18.83 -0.18
CA LEU A 283 -5.21 19.17 -1.15
C LEU A 283 -5.73 18.89 -2.55
N ASP A 284 -5.82 19.93 -3.37
CA ASP A 284 -6.23 19.82 -4.77
C ASP A 284 -5.01 19.92 -5.68
N GLY A 285 -4.62 18.76 -6.23
CA GLY A 285 -3.48 18.64 -7.14
C GLY A 285 -3.88 18.68 -8.60
N LYS A 286 -5.16 18.97 -8.91
CA LYS A 286 -5.73 18.88 -10.25
C LYS A 286 -5.54 17.50 -10.88
N HIS A 287 -5.69 16.43 -10.09
CA HIS A 287 -5.85 15.09 -10.65
C HIS A 287 -7.14 15.03 -11.46
N THR A 288 -7.10 14.34 -12.60
CA THR A 288 -8.23 14.27 -13.54
C THR A 288 -9.20 13.12 -13.24
N GLY A 289 -8.87 12.28 -12.26
CA GLY A 289 -9.66 11.13 -11.85
C GLY A 289 -9.38 10.70 -10.42
N PRO A 290 -9.95 9.55 -10.00
CA PRO A 290 -9.80 9.03 -8.64
C PRO A 290 -8.33 8.81 -8.27
N ILE A 291 -7.95 9.26 -7.07
CA ILE A 291 -6.61 8.99 -6.53
C ILE A 291 -6.62 7.62 -5.87
N THR A 292 -6.11 6.62 -6.58
CA THR A 292 -6.13 5.21 -6.13
C THR A 292 -4.96 4.84 -5.23
N CYS A 293 -3.81 5.49 -5.40
CA CYS A 293 -2.59 5.22 -4.65
C CYS A 293 -2.07 6.50 -3.97
N LEU A 294 -1.59 6.39 -2.73
CA LEU A 294 -1.10 7.51 -1.93
C LEU A 294 -0.10 7.01 -0.87
N GLN A 295 1.09 7.58 -0.83
CA GLN A 295 2.14 7.17 0.12
C GLN A 295 3.11 8.33 0.38
N PHE A 296 3.58 8.44 1.62
CA PHE A 296 4.68 9.34 1.97
C PHE A 296 6.03 8.74 1.58
N ASN A 297 6.94 9.63 1.20
CA ASN A 297 8.34 9.28 1.03
C ASN A 297 8.94 8.90 2.41
N PRO A 298 9.67 7.77 2.52
CA PRO A 298 10.20 7.31 3.80
C PRO A 298 11.39 8.13 4.31
N LYS A 299 12.04 8.95 3.46
CA LYS A 299 13.25 9.71 3.81
C LYS A 299 13.07 11.22 3.66
N PHE A 300 12.28 11.66 2.69
CA PHE A 300 12.11 13.07 2.38
C PHE A 300 10.72 13.57 2.78
N MET A 301 10.60 14.88 3.00
CA MET A 301 9.33 15.54 3.32
C MET A 301 8.48 15.74 2.05
N THR A 302 8.23 14.64 1.35
CA THR A 302 7.41 14.59 0.14
C THR A 302 6.46 13.41 0.20
N PHE A 303 5.42 13.42 -0.63
CA PHE A 303 4.56 12.26 -0.82
C PHE A 303 4.14 12.17 -2.28
N ALA A 304 3.78 10.99 -2.73
CA ALA A 304 3.27 10.77 -4.08
C ALA A 304 1.78 10.42 -4.03
N SER A 305 1.05 10.81 -5.07
CA SER A 305 -0.31 10.36 -5.33
C SER A 305 -0.49 10.02 -6.79
N ALA A 306 -1.24 8.96 -7.08
CA ALA A 306 -1.50 8.53 -8.44
C ALA A 306 -3.00 8.47 -8.73
N CYS A 307 -3.38 8.98 -9.91
CA CYS A 307 -4.66 8.68 -10.53
C CYS A 307 -4.45 7.74 -11.73
N SER A 308 -5.44 7.60 -12.62
CA SER A 308 -5.42 6.68 -13.75
C SER A 308 -4.06 6.58 -14.43
N ASN A 309 -3.51 7.64 -15.02
CA ASN A 309 -2.25 7.55 -15.77
C ASN A 309 -1.20 8.59 -15.35
N MET A 310 -1.37 9.18 -14.16
CA MET A 310 -0.52 10.26 -13.70
C MET A 310 -0.07 10.02 -12.26
N VAL A 311 1.23 10.17 -12.02
CA VAL A 311 1.80 10.28 -10.67
C VAL A 311 2.14 11.74 -10.40
N ARG A 312 1.80 12.23 -9.22
CA ARG A 312 2.17 13.57 -8.75
C ARG A 312 2.98 13.44 -7.47
N GLU A 313 4.13 14.10 -7.44
CA GLU A 313 4.91 14.26 -6.22
C GLU A 313 4.61 15.63 -5.60
N TRP A 314 4.44 15.63 -4.30
CA TRP A 314 4.07 16.79 -3.50
C TRP A 314 5.21 17.14 -2.56
N ALA A 315 5.56 18.42 -2.52
CA ALA A 315 6.56 18.96 -1.61
C ALA A 315 6.00 20.20 -0.92
N LEU A 316 6.68 20.65 0.13
CA LEU A 316 6.37 21.93 0.76
C LEU A 316 6.57 23.04 -0.27
N SER A 317 5.63 23.98 -0.33
CA SER A 317 5.86 25.21 -1.08
C SER A 317 7.09 25.91 -0.49
N SER A 318 8.09 26.21 -1.31
CA SER A 318 9.12 27.16 -0.93
C SER A 318 8.42 28.47 -0.56
N SER A 319 8.60 28.94 0.67
CA SER A 319 8.30 30.33 0.99
C SER A 319 9.19 31.19 0.10
N GLU A 320 8.57 31.94 -0.82
CA GLU A 320 9.22 33.08 -1.48
C GLU A 320 9.70 34.10 -0.44
#